data_AF-A0A978VPK6-F1
#
_entry.id   AF-A0A978VPK6-F1
#
_cell.length_a   1.000
_cell.length_b   1.000
_cell.length_c   1.000
_cell.angle_alpha   90.00
_cell.angle_beta   90.00
_cell.angle_gamma   90.00
#
_symmetry.space_group_name_H-M   'P 1'
#
loop_
_entity.id
_entity.type
_entity.pdbx_description
1 polymer ?
#
loop_
_entity_poly.entity_id
_entity_poly.type
_entity_poly.pdbx_seq_one_letter_code
_entity_poly.pdbx_strand_id
1 'polypeptide(L)'
;MNDHDDMSLVTRHASLSRACSNLIDDASLTVEGTKFILNEIELLRGKIKEMNGDGMTVPETTSKRSTKKLPSINNPSHVRSKGCGKRFKNPKEMLVSKSLLCRGCELRGQQHDKRNCPRLQERSTMNDQDINSNSASEDDDLTSHAGSNLHGAKRS
;
A
#
# COMPACT_ATOMS: atom_id res chain seq x y z
N MET A 1 -7.76 -17.31 45.54
CA MET A 1 -8.04 -16.31 44.48
C MET A 1 -9.05 -16.99 43.57
N ASN A 2 -10.27 -16.46 43.47
CA ASN A 2 -11.25 -16.97 42.52
C ASN A 2 -10.90 -16.34 41.17
N ASP A 3 -10.22 -17.10 40.33
CA ASP A 3 -10.09 -16.78 38.92
C ASP A 3 -11.49 -16.95 38.30
N HIS A 4 -12.27 -15.87 38.30
CA HIS A 4 -13.35 -15.79 37.34
C HIS A 4 -12.67 -15.76 35.97
N ASP A 5 -12.68 -16.92 35.30
CA ASP A 5 -12.27 -17.14 33.92
C ASP A 5 -13.10 -16.27 32.97
N ASP A 6 -12.88 -14.95 33.03
CA ASP A 6 -13.38 -14.03 32.03
C ASP A 6 -12.39 -14.08 30.87
N MET A 7 -12.40 -15.23 30.19
CA MET A 7 -11.68 -15.39 28.93
C MET A 7 -12.16 -14.27 28.02
N SER A 8 -11.20 -13.42 27.61
CA SER A 8 -11.49 -12.32 26.70
C SER A 8 -12.29 -12.85 25.50
N LEU A 9 -13.16 -12.01 24.92
CA LEU A 9 -13.94 -12.38 23.73
C LEU A 9 -13.06 -13.04 22.65
N VAL A 10 -11.85 -12.52 22.47
CA VAL A 10 -10.84 -13.04 21.54
C VAL A 10 -10.41 -14.45 21.93
N THR A 11 -10.12 -14.70 23.21
CA THR A 11 -9.70 -16.03 23.67
C THR A 11 -10.82 -17.06 23.52
N ARG A 12 -12.07 -16.69 23.87
CA ARG A 12 -13.24 -17.56 23.67
C ARG A 12 -13.45 -17.89 22.19
N HIS A 13 -13.39 -16.88 21.33
CA HIS A 13 -13.52 -17.06 19.89
C HIS A 13 -12.43 -17.98 19.33
N ALA A 14 -11.16 -17.75 19.69
CA ALA A 14 -10.04 -18.56 19.23
C ALA A 14 -10.21 -20.05 19.61
N SER A 15 -10.64 -20.33 20.84
CA SER A 15 -10.91 -21.70 21.30
C SER A 15 -12.02 -22.37 20.48
N LEU A 16 -13.14 -21.68 20.25
CA LEU A 16 -14.24 -22.19 19.43
C LEU A 16 -13.80 -22.45 17.98
N SER A 17 -13.10 -21.49 17.36
CA SER A 17 -12.61 -21.64 15.98
C SER A 17 -11.69 -22.85 15.85
N ARG A 18 -10.78 -23.06 16.81
CA ARG A 18 -9.86 -24.21 16.78
C ARG A 18 -10.61 -25.53 16.90
N ALA A 19 -11.58 -25.63 17.82
CA ALA A 19 -12.38 -26.84 17.98
C ALA A 19 -13.21 -27.15 16.73
N CYS A 20 -13.84 -26.13 16.13
CA CYS A 20 -14.64 -26.31 14.92
C CYS A 20 -13.80 -26.65 13.68
N SER A 21 -12.53 -26.27 13.62
CA SER A 21 -11.68 -26.52 12.43
C SER A 21 -11.55 -28.02 12.16
N ASN A 22 -11.18 -28.81 13.18
CA ASN A 22 -11.06 -30.27 13.03
C ASN A 22 -12.42 -30.91 12.65
N LEU A 23 -13.51 -30.44 13.26
CA LEU A 23 -14.86 -30.93 12.97
C LEU A 23 -15.26 -30.65 11.52
N ILE A 24 -14.89 -29.49 10.98
CA ILE A 24 -15.15 -29.12 9.58
C ILE A 24 -14.33 -30.00 8.65
N ASP A 25 -13.04 -30.21 8.95
CA ASP A 25 -12.16 -31.06 8.14
C ASP A 25 -12.73 -32.48 8.04
N ASP A 26 -13.14 -33.08 9.17
CA ASP A 26 -13.73 -34.42 9.21
C ASP A 26 -15.08 -34.48 8.47
N ALA A 27 -15.97 -33.51 8.71
CA ALA A 27 -17.29 -33.48 8.09
C ALA A 27 -17.23 -33.26 6.57
N SER A 28 -16.22 -32.54 6.08
CA SER A 28 -16.04 -32.23 4.66
C SER A 28 -15.63 -33.44 3.81
N LEU A 29 -15.22 -34.54 4.44
CA LEU A 29 -14.87 -35.77 3.74
C LEU A 29 -16.08 -36.48 3.11
N THR A 30 -17.30 -36.18 3.57
CA THR A 30 -18.54 -36.80 3.08
C THR A 30 -19.66 -35.77 2.90
N VAL A 31 -20.55 -36.01 1.94
CA VAL A 31 -21.71 -35.13 1.69
C VAL A 31 -22.68 -35.19 2.87
N GLU A 32 -22.85 -36.38 3.43
CA GLU A 32 -23.70 -36.65 4.59
C GLU A 32 -23.17 -35.93 5.84
N GLY A 33 -21.86 -36.02 6.10
CA GLY A 33 -21.21 -35.33 7.22
C GLY A 33 -21.35 -33.81 7.12
N THR A 34 -21.13 -33.26 5.92
CA THR A 34 -21.31 -31.83 5.65
C THR A 34 -22.74 -31.38 5.94
N LYS A 35 -23.74 -32.12 5.42
CA LYS A 35 -25.16 -31.80 5.65
C LYS A 35 -25.54 -31.91 7.13
N PHE A 36 -25.04 -32.93 7.83
CA PHE A 36 -25.29 -33.13 9.25
C PHE A 36 -24.78 -31.93 10.07
N ILE A 37 -23.52 -31.53 9.89
CA ILE A 37 -22.94 -30.42 10.64
C ILE A 37 -23.61 -29.10 10.33
N LEU A 38 -23.98 -28.83 9.07
CA LEU A 38 -24.72 -27.61 8.72
C LEU A 38 -26.06 -27.50 9.47
N ASN A 39 -26.82 -28.61 9.54
CA ASN A 39 -28.08 -28.63 10.27
C ASN A 39 -27.86 -28.43 11.78
N GLU A 40 -26.83 -29.06 12.34
CA GLU A 40 -26.53 -28.95 13.77
C GLU A 40 -26.04 -27.54 14.15
N ILE A 41 -25.25 -26.89 13.30
CA ILE A 41 -24.82 -25.49 13.49
C ILE A 41 -26.03 -24.56 13.56
N GLU A 42 -27.03 -24.75 12.69
CA GLU A 42 -28.27 -23.97 12.72
C GLU A 42 -29.06 -24.17 14.02
N LEU A 43 -29.14 -25.41 14.51
CA LEU A 43 -29.76 -25.72 15.79
C LEU A 43 -29.02 -25.07 16.97
N LEU A 44 -27.69 -25.18 17.00
CA LEU A 44 -26.85 -24.55 18.02
C LEU A 44 -26.99 -23.03 17.99
N ARG A 45 -27.06 -22.43 16.80
CA ARG A 45 -27.30 -20.99 16.64
C ARG A 45 -28.65 -20.58 17.22
N GLY A 46 -29.70 -21.38 17.03
CA GLY A 46 -31.01 -21.18 17.66
C GLY A 46 -30.92 -21.18 19.18
N LYS A 47 -30.33 -22.24 19.76
CA LYS A 47 -30.14 -22.36 21.22
C LYS A 47 -29.33 -21.20 21.81
N ILE A 48 -28.29 -20.73 21.13
CA ILE A 48 -27.50 -19.57 21.59
C ILE A 48 -28.34 -18.29 21.62
N LYS A 49 -29.21 -18.07 20.63
CA LYS A 49 -30.14 -16.92 20.65
C LYS A 49 -31.12 -16.99 21.80
N GLU A 50 -31.68 -18.17 22.07
CA GLU A 50 -32.56 -18.41 23.23
C GLU A 50 -31.85 -18.10 24.55
N MET A 51 -30.62 -18.60 24.73
CA MET A 51 -29.80 -18.32 25.92
C MET A 51 -29.52 -16.82 26.09
N ASN A 52 -29.35 -16.08 24.99
CA ASN A 52 -29.11 -14.64 25.01
C ASN A 52 -30.39 -13.82 25.25
N GLY A 53 -31.53 -14.45 25.52
CA GLY A 53 -32.81 -13.79 25.80
C GLY A 53 -33.51 -13.26 24.55
N ASP A 54 -33.04 -13.60 23.35
CA ASP A 54 -33.67 -13.27 22.07
C ASP A 54 -34.69 -14.38 21.77
N GLY A 55 -35.71 -14.49 22.64
CA GLY A 55 -36.71 -15.54 22.60
C GLY A 55 -37.49 -15.55 21.28
N MET A 56 -37.49 -16.72 20.63
CA MET A 56 -38.48 -17.22 19.67
C MET A 56 -39.18 -16.16 18.78
N THR A 57 -38.65 -15.91 17.59
CA THR A 57 -39.45 -15.35 16.49
C THR A 57 -39.83 -16.47 15.51
N VAL A 58 -41.05 -16.97 15.67
CA VAL A 58 -41.76 -17.77 14.66
C VAL A 58 -41.84 -16.92 13.36
N PRO A 59 -41.74 -17.52 12.16
CA PRO A 59 -41.78 -16.76 10.93
C PRO A 59 -43.22 -16.42 10.58
N GLU A 60 -43.66 -15.17 10.79
CA GLU A 60 -44.79 -14.66 10.02
C GLU A 60 -44.79 -13.13 9.89
N THR A 61 -45.31 -12.75 8.73
CA THR A 61 -45.43 -11.43 8.15
C THR A 61 -46.08 -10.42 9.10
N THR A 62 -45.44 -9.27 9.31
CA THR A 62 -46.05 -7.96 9.07
C THR A 62 -45.02 -6.85 9.24
N SER A 63 -44.98 -6.01 8.21
CA SER A 63 -44.26 -4.74 8.16
C SER A 63 -44.53 -3.87 9.39
N LYS A 64 -43.50 -3.66 10.23
CA LYS A 64 -43.26 -2.38 10.91
C LYS A 64 -41.76 -2.13 10.99
N ARG A 65 -41.26 -1.34 10.02
CA ARG A 65 -39.90 -0.81 9.98
C ARG A 65 -39.70 0.14 11.17
N SER A 66 -39.30 -0.39 12.31
CA SER A 66 -38.73 0.41 13.39
C SER A 66 -37.32 0.81 12.96
N THR A 67 -37.15 2.08 12.58
CA THR A 67 -35.85 2.67 12.28
C THR A 67 -35.06 2.84 13.57
N LYS A 68 -34.57 1.72 14.12
CA LYS A 68 -33.45 1.76 15.05
C LYS A 68 -32.25 2.24 14.24
N LYS A 69 -31.73 3.43 14.56
CA LYS A 69 -30.49 3.96 13.98
C LYS A 69 -29.41 2.90 14.16
N LEU A 70 -29.06 2.21 13.09
CA LEU A 70 -27.92 1.31 13.07
C LEU A 70 -26.67 2.13 13.44
N PRO A 71 -25.77 1.62 14.30
CA PRO A 71 -24.47 2.24 14.50
C PRO A 71 -23.81 2.42 13.14
N SER A 72 -23.43 3.66 12.81
CA SER A 72 -22.68 3.93 11.59
C SER A 72 -21.32 3.25 11.72
N ILE A 73 -21.17 2.08 11.10
CA ILE A 73 -19.87 1.44 10.94
C ILE A 73 -19.12 2.30 9.93
N ASN A 74 -18.29 3.21 10.44
CA ASN A 74 -17.40 3.98 9.59
C ASN A 74 -16.43 3.02 8.92
N ASN A 75 -16.34 3.08 7.60
CA ASN A 75 -15.30 2.37 6.87
C ASN A 75 -13.93 2.77 7.44
N PRO A 76 -13.01 1.82 7.65
CA PRO A 76 -11.67 2.14 8.13
C PRO A 76 -11.05 3.17 7.19
N SER A 77 -10.52 4.26 7.76
CA SER A 77 -9.79 5.25 6.99
C SER A 77 -8.70 4.55 6.19
N HIS A 78 -8.56 4.91 4.91
CA HIS A 78 -7.63 4.29 3.97
C HIS A 78 -6.32 3.87 4.65
N VAL A 79 -6.12 2.56 4.79
CA VAL A 79 -4.95 1.98 5.46
C VAL A 79 -3.73 2.36 4.64
N ARG A 80 -2.87 3.23 5.18
CA ARG A 80 -1.55 3.47 4.58
C ARG A 80 -0.75 2.19 4.73
N SER A 81 -0.20 1.68 3.63
CA SER A 81 0.72 0.55 3.66
C SER A 81 1.85 0.81 4.66
N LYS A 82 2.24 -0.21 5.42
CA LYS A 82 3.43 -0.14 6.29
C LYS A 82 4.62 0.35 5.46
N GLY A 83 5.35 1.36 5.94
CA GLY A 83 6.45 1.99 5.21
C GLY A 83 6.09 3.24 4.39
N CYS A 84 4.83 3.69 4.39
CA CYS A 84 4.40 4.94 3.75
C CYS A 84 4.76 6.22 4.55
N GLY A 85 5.46 6.08 5.68
CA GLY A 85 6.02 7.21 6.43
C GLY A 85 7.25 7.76 5.74
N LYS A 86 7.37 9.09 5.64
CA LYS A 86 8.62 9.71 5.15
C LYS A 86 9.74 9.33 6.12
N ARG A 87 10.80 8.70 5.60
CA ARG A 87 12.02 8.46 6.39
C ARG A 87 12.63 9.81 6.78
N PHE A 88 12.92 10.00 8.06
CA PHE A 88 13.72 11.13 8.50
C PHE A 88 15.11 11.03 7.85
N LYS A 89 15.54 12.09 7.17
CA LYS A 89 16.88 12.15 6.57
C LYS A 89 17.91 12.27 7.68
N ASN A 90 18.97 11.47 7.60
CA ASN A 90 20.09 11.61 8.55
C ASN A 90 20.83 12.94 8.31
N PRO A 91 21.51 13.52 9.32
CA PRO A 91 22.23 14.78 9.18
C PRO A 91 23.22 14.81 8.00
N LYS A 92 23.90 13.70 7.73
CA LYS A 92 24.80 13.55 6.56
C LYS A 92 24.08 13.73 5.22
N GLU A 93 22.88 13.16 5.08
CA GLU A 93 22.06 13.28 3.85
C GLU A 93 21.53 14.71 3.67
N MET A 94 21.23 15.40 4.77
CA MET A 94 20.83 16.81 4.73
C MET A 94 21.98 17.72 4.29
N LEU A 95 23.22 17.44 4.71
CA LEU A 95 24.39 18.23 4.34
C LEU A 95 24.69 18.16 2.84
N VAL A 96 24.54 16.98 2.22
CA VAL A 96 24.75 16.80 0.77
C VAL A 96 23.80 17.66 -0.05
N SER A 97 22.52 17.75 0.34
CA SER A 97 21.55 18.62 -0.35
C SER A 97 21.86 20.11 -0.18
N LYS A 98 22.48 20.51 0.93
CA LYS A 98 22.85 21.90 1.20
C LYS A 98 24.15 22.32 0.51
N SER A 99 25.03 21.39 0.18
CA SER A 99 26.32 21.67 -0.48
C SER A 99 26.28 21.51 -2.01
N LEU A 100 25.21 20.91 -2.56
CA LEU A 100 25.04 20.66 -3.99
C LEU A 100 25.00 22.00 -4.76
N LEU A 101 25.93 22.16 -5.69
CA LEU A 101 26.00 23.28 -6.64
C LEU A 101 25.20 22.93 -7.89
N CYS A 102 24.22 23.74 -8.24
CA CYS A 102 23.57 23.64 -9.53
C CYS A 102 24.51 24.20 -10.61
N ARG A 103 24.93 23.37 -11.59
CA ARG A 103 25.77 23.82 -12.73
C ARG A 103 25.03 24.66 -13.77
N GLY A 104 23.72 24.88 -13.61
CA GLY A 104 22.92 25.73 -14.50
C GLY A 104 22.81 27.17 -14.03
N CYS A 105 22.60 27.38 -12.73
CA CYS A 105 22.48 28.73 -12.13
C CYS A 105 23.65 29.09 -11.19
N GLU A 106 24.59 28.17 -10.97
CA GLU A 106 25.76 28.32 -10.10
C GLU A 106 25.44 28.60 -8.62
N LEU A 107 24.19 28.34 -8.21
CA LEU A 107 23.76 28.47 -6.82
C LEU A 107 23.96 27.15 -6.05
N ARG A 108 24.40 27.25 -4.79
CA ARG A 108 24.55 26.12 -3.87
C ARG A 108 23.31 25.93 -2.99
N GLY A 109 23.08 24.69 -2.56
CA GLY A 109 22.06 24.34 -1.57
C GLY A 109 20.62 24.42 -2.08
N GLN A 110 20.45 24.50 -3.40
CA GLN A 110 19.14 24.54 -4.04
C GLN A 110 18.55 23.13 -4.17
N GLN A 111 17.21 23.02 -4.15
CA GLN A 111 16.50 21.75 -4.34
C GLN A 111 16.42 21.32 -5.82
N HIS A 112 17.36 21.75 -6.65
CA HIS A 112 17.42 21.38 -8.07
C HIS A 112 18.88 21.21 -8.51
N ASP A 113 19.11 20.36 -9.50
CA ASP A 113 20.38 20.22 -10.19
C ASP A 113 20.31 20.88 -11.58
N LYS A 114 21.33 20.68 -12.42
CA LYS A 114 21.36 21.22 -13.79
C LYS A 114 20.14 20.80 -14.62
N ARG A 115 19.60 19.60 -14.41
CA ARG A 115 18.52 19.02 -15.23
C ARG A 115 17.18 19.66 -14.92
N ASN A 116 16.98 20.05 -13.67
CA ASN A 116 15.75 20.72 -13.22
C ASN A 116 15.99 22.20 -12.87
N CYS A 117 16.98 22.84 -13.50
CA CYS A 117 17.32 24.23 -13.20
C CYS A 117 16.31 25.17 -13.88
N PRO A 118 15.56 26.00 -13.12
CA PRO A 118 14.56 26.90 -13.69
C PRO A 118 15.19 27.90 -14.67
N ARG A 119 16.37 28.42 -14.35
CA ARG A 119 17.13 29.34 -15.24
C ARG A 119 17.46 28.72 -16.61
N LEU A 120 17.69 27.40 -16.66
CA LEU A 120 17.91 26.70 -17.93
C LEU A 120 16.61 26.38 -18.64
N GLN A 121 15.55 26.02 -17.90
CA GLN A 121 14.22 25.79 -18.48
C GLN A 121 13.65 27.07 -19.12
N GLU A 122 13.76 28.21 -18.42
CA GLU A 122 13.34 29.52 -18.94
C GLU A 122 14.13 29.93 -20.19
N ARG A 123 15.44 29.65 -20.24
CA ARG A 123 16.27 29.91 -21.42
C ARG A 123 15.90 29.00 -22.60
N SER A 124 15.56 27.73 -22.35
CA SER A 124 15.07 26.84 -23.39
C SER A 124 13.75 27.32 -23.98
N THR A 125 12.84 27.85 -23.17
CA THR A 125 11.53 28.36 -23.64
C THR A 125 11.59 29.68 -24.41
N MET A 126 12.71 30.40 -24.34
CA MET A 126 12.91 31.68 -25.04
C MET A 126 13.68 31.55 -26.36
N ASN A 127 14.22 30.35 -26.66
CA ASN A 127 15.05 30.11 -27.85
C ASN A 127 14.26 29.48 -29.03
N ASP A 128 12.95 29.26 -28.88
CA ASP A 128 12.09 28.71 -29.94
C ASP A 128 11.50 29.78 -30.87
N GLN A 129 11.93 31.04 -30.75
CA GLN A 129 11.58 32.09 -31.70
C GLN A 129 12.86 32.77 -32.21
N ASP A 130 13.05 32.64 -33.53
CA ASP A 130 13.80 33.51 -34.43
C ASP A 130 14.95 32.87 -35.25
N ILE A 131 14.55 32.57 -36.50
CA ILE A 131 15.23 32.85 -37.78
C ILE A 131 15.90 31.65 -38.50
N ASN A 132 15.08 31.04 -39.35
CA ASN A 132 15.42 30.55 -40.68
C ASN A 132 16.00 31.68 -41.55
N SER A 133 17.23 31.55 -42.06
CA SER A 133 17.73 32.27 -43.25
C SER A 133 18.93 31.54 -43.87
N ASN A 134 18.74 31.08 -45.09
CA ASN A 134 19.69 30.40 -45.98
C ASN A 134 21.12 30.98 -46.03
N SER A 135 22.11 30.11 -46.23
CA SER A 135 23.00 30.19 -47.40
C SER A 135 23.82 28.91 -47.56
N ALA A 136 23.82 28.41 -48.79
CA ALA A 136 24.64 27.31 -49.29
C ALA A 136 26.12 27.71 -49.38
N SER A 137 27.04 26.79 -49.13
CA SER A 137 28.22 26.55 -49.98
C SER A 137 28.91 25.26 -49.59
N GLU A 138 29.60 24.71 -50.58
CA GLU A 138 30.15 23.36 -50.68
C GLU A 138 31.53 23.23 -49.98
N ASP A 139 32.02 21.99 -50.01
CA ASP A 139 33.42 21.57 -50.07
C ASP A 139 34.25 21.35 -48.78
N ASP A 140 34.45 20.05 -48.53
CA ASP A 140 35.73 19.33 -48.43
C ASP A 140 36.62 19.33 -47.16
N ASP A 141 37.18 18.11 -47.01
CA ASP A 141 38.45 17.73 -46.39
C ASP A 141 38.52 17.19 -44.94
N LEU A 142 38.46 15.85 -44.89
CA LEU A 142 39.60 14.95 -44.58
C LEU A 142 40.06 14.74 -43.11
N THR A 143 40.08 13.42 -42.77
CA THR A 143 41.01 12.71 -41.85
C THR A 143 40.84 12.95 -40.34
N SER A 144 41.01 12.01 -39.40
CA SER A 144 41.59 10.65 -39.41
C SER A 144 41.12 9.89 -38.16
N HIS A 145 41.13 8.56 -38.25
CA HIS A 145 41.12 7.64 -37.11
C HIS A 145 42.24 7.89 -36.09
N ALA A 146 41.94 7.67 -34.81
CA ALA A 146 42.85 6.95 -33.92
C ALA A 146 42.06 6.39 -32.72
N GLY A 147 41.94 5.06 -32.68
CA GLY A 147 41.58 4.36 -31.45
C GLY A 147 42.74 4.35 -30.47
N SER A 148 42.44 4.06 -29.20
CA SER A 148 43.39 3.48 -28.25
C SER A 148 42.63 2.89 -27.06
N ASN A 149 42.76 1.58 -26.94
CA ASN A 149 42.43 0.75 -25.78
C ASN A 149 43.36 1.06 -24.58
N LEU A 150 42.89 0.57 -23.42
CA LEU A 150 43.65 -0.25 -22.45
C LEU A 150 44.03 0.38 -21.09
N HIS A 151 43.97 -0.53 -20.09
CA HIS A 151 44.46 -0.52 -18.71
C HIS A 151 43.41 -0.06 -17.67
N GLY A 152 42.90 -0.87 -16.75
CA GLY A 152 43.40 -2.12 -16.18
C GLY A 152 44.34 -1.85 -15.00
N ALA A 153 43.81 -1.82 -13.78
CA ALA A 153 44.60 -2.07 -12.56
C ALA A 153 43.69 -2.44 -11.39
N LYS A 154 43.85 -3.70 -10.93
CA LYS A 154 43.47 -4.21 -9.61
C LYS A 154 44.54 -3.80 -8.58
N ARG A 155 44.23 -4.09 -7.30
CA ARG A 155 45.08 -4.21 -6.09
C ARG A 155 45.00 -2.96 -5.20
N SER A 156 44.93 -3.05 -3.87
CA SER A 156 45.06 -4.17 -2.94
C SER A 156 44.21 -3.91 -1.68
#